data_AF-A0A917R8B7-F1
#
_entry.id   AF-A0A917R8B7-F1
#
_cell.length_a   1.000
_cell.length_b   1.000
_cell.length_c   1.000
_cell.angle_alpha   90.00
_cell.angle_beta   90.00
_cell.angle_gamma   90.00
#
_symmetry.space_group_name_H-M   'P 1'
#
loop_
_entity.id
_entity.type
_entity.pdbx_description
1 polymer ?
#
loop_
_entity_poly.entity_id
_entity_poly.type
_entity_poly.pdbx_seq_one_letter_code
_entity_poly.pdbx_strand_id
1 'polypeptide(L)'
;MVAQPLDVVSPVGGAMLTDEPWLAARIADLSASWRTDSMRVGATLWWCMTASALVEQVVGALAQERPIPAPTLDRLALTLRADGTVERIEIDDAGTGEPGGAPDVAEPTMGRDAGTAEIDIAAALRETLTTVIDRLAAVSGVREAALWAVVTDVVASWAVDAGRPIIGRRLADAIGAVLPEPRFVEVAGRTFVRRASCCLVYEAPGREKCVSCPKRRPEERAALLADYARRG
;
A
#
# COMPACT_ATOMS: atom_id res chain seq x y z
N MET A 1 25.15 17.15 2.97
CA MET A 1 24.20 17.01 1.84
C MET A 1 22.91 17.65 2.33
N VAL A 2 22.67 18.90 1.94
CA VAL A 2 21.56 19.70 2.45
C VAL A 2 20.28 19.14 1.83
N ALA A 3 19.39 18.59 2.65
CA ALA A 3 18.05 18.23 2.22
C ALA A 3 17.37 19.51 1.72
N GLN A 4 17.05 19.55 0.44
CA GLN A 4 16.17 20.58 -0.10
C GLN A 4 14.82 20.44 0.61
N PRO A 5 14.17 21.56 0.99
CA PRO A 5 12.82 21.50 1.53
C PRO A 5 11.93 20.86 0.45
N LEU A 6 11.31 19.74 0.81
CA LEU A 6 10.28 19.13 -0.01
C LEU A 6 9.13 20.14 -0.05
N ASP A 7 8.74 20.60 -1.23
CA ASP A 7 7.50 21.34 -1.42
C ASP A 7 6.35 20.41 -1.07
N VAL A 8 6.03 20.33 0.22
CA VAL A 8 4.89 19.57 0.74
C VAL A 8 3.64 20.31 0.29
N VAL A 9 2.96 19.74 -0.69
CA VAL A 9 1.59 20.14 -1.01
C VAL A 9 0.74 19.83 0.23
N SER A 10 -0.14 20.76 0.62
CA SER A 10 -1.04 20.61 1.76
C SER A 10 -1.72 19.23 1.78
N PRO A 11 -1.97 18.66 2.98
CA PRO A 11 -2.51 17.31 3.10
C PRO A 11 -3.83 17.19 2.32
N VAL A 12 -3.91 16.15 1.51
CA VAL A 12 -5.07 15.83 0.68
C VAL A 12 -5.91 14.79 1.41
N GLY A 13 -7.19 15.04 1.59
CA GLY A 13 -8.08 14.10 2.28
C GLY A 13 -8.27 12.79 1.51
N GLY A 14 -8.45 11.68 2.25
CA GLY A 14 -8.59 10.33 1.69
C GLY A 14 -9.74 10.16 0.71
N ALA A 15 -10.81 10.95 0.84
CA ALA A 15 -11.92 10.98 -0.10
C ALA A 15 -11.47 11.19 -1.57
N MET A 16 -10.34 11.88 -1.80
CA MET A 16 -9.77 12.08 -3.13
C MET A 16 -9.34 10.79 -3.82
N LEU A 17 -9.06 9.72 -3.06
CA LEU A 17 -8.78 8.38 -3.63
C LEU A 17 -10.00 7.76 -4.35
N THR A 18 -11.17 8.41 -4.27
CA THR A 18 -12.38 8.00 -4.98
C THR A 18 -12.82 8.97 -6.08
N ASP A 19 -12.13 10.11 -6.20
CA ASP A 19 -12.38 11.12 -7.23
C ASP A 19 -11.67 10.71 -8.53
N GLU A 20 -12.46 10.27 -9.51
CA GLU A 20 -11.94 9.72 -10.77
C GLU A 20 -11.11 10.74 -11.59
N PRO A 21 -11.55 12.01 -11.77
CA PRO A 21 -10.72 13.04 -12.40
C PRO A 21 -9.38 13.27 -11.69
N TRP A 22 -9.39 13.30 -10.36
CA TRP A 22 -8.17 13.48 -9.56
C TRP A 22 -7.24 12.29 -9.70
N LEU A 23 -7.76 11.06 -9.63
CA LEU A 23 -6.98 9.84 -9.86
C LEU A 23 -6.33 9.85 -11.25
N ALA A 24 -7.11 10.16 -12.30
CA ALA A 24 -6.61 10.26 -13.66
C ALA A 24 -5.48 11.29 -13.77
N ALA A 25 -5.63 12.44 -13.13
CA ALA A 25 -4.60 13.48 -13.10
C ALA A 25 -3.32 13.00 -12.40
N ARG A 26 -3.42 12.36 -11.23
CA ARG A 26 -2.23 11.83 -10.51
C ARG A 26 -1.51 10.73 -11.29
N ILE A 27 -2.26 9.87 -11.98
CA ILE A 27 -1.68 8.86 -12.85
C ILE A 27 -0.98 9.49 -14.04
N ALA A 28 -1.55 10.56 -14.63
CA ALA A 28 -0.92 11.30 -15.72
C ALA A 28 0.38 12.00 -15.27
N ASP A 29 0.36 12.65 -14.10
CA ASP A 29 1.54 13.31 -13.50
C ASP A 29 2.68 12.30 -13.32
N LEU A 30 2.38 11.13 -12.74
CA LEU A 30 3.35 10.05 -12.57
C LEU A 30 3.82 9.49 -13.92
N SER A 31 2.90 9.30 -14.86
CA SER A 31 3.23 8.75 -16.18
C SER A 31 4.21 9.66 -16.92
N ALA A 32 4.06 10.99 -16.79
CA ALA A 32 5.00 11.96 -17.31
C ALA A 32 6.38 11.86 -16.64
N SER A 33 6.45 11.73 -15.31
CA SER A 33 7.74 11.59 -14.59
C SER A 33 8.47 10.29 -14.95
N TRP A 34 7.71 9.22 -15.23
CA TRP A 34 8.22 7.93 -15.70
C TRP A 34 8.37 7.84 -17.22
N ARG A 35 8.00 8.88 -17.96
CA ARG A 35 8.05 8.95 -19.44
C ARG A 35 7.34 7.78 -20.12
N THR A 36 6.15 7.43 -19.64
CA THR A 36 5.32 6.36 -20.22
C THR A 36 3.97 6.93 -20.67
N ASP A 37 3.52 6.52 -21.85
CA ASP A 37 2.17 6.86 -22.34
C ASP A 37 1.14 5.76 -22.01
N SER A 38 1.59 4.68 -21.34
CA SER A 38 0.74 3.56 -20.98
C SER A 38 0.02 3.83 -19.67
N MET A 39 -1.29 4.13 -19.76
CA MET A 39 -2.20 4.28 -18.62
C MET A 39 -2.10 3.09 -17.66
N ARG A 40 -2.01 1.87 -18.19
CA ARG A 40 -1.86 0.65 -17.38
C ARG A 40 -0.58 0.65 -16.56
N VAL A 41 0.55 1.07 -17.14
CA VAL A 41 1.85 1.13 -16.44
C VAL A 41 1.81 2.22 -15.37
N GLY A 42 1.36 3.43 -15.73
CA GLY A 42 1.22 4.55 -14.81
C GLY A 42 0.33 4.21 -13.62
N ALA A 43 -0.87 3.69 -13.87
CA ALA A 43 -1.81 3.31 -12.82
C ALA A 43 -1.28 2.20 -11.91
N THR A 44 -0.61 1.20 -12.46
CA THR A 44 -0.04 0.11 -11.66
C THR A 44 1.12 0.60 -10.78
N LEU A 45 1.98 1.47 -11.31
CA LEU A 45 3.08 2.08 -10.55
C LEU A 45 2.56 2.99 -9.43
N TRP A 46 1.60 3.86 -9.76
CA TRP A 46 0.95 4.73 -8.79
C TRP A 46 0.32 3.90 -7.67
N TRP A 47 -0.42 2.85 -8.02
CA TRP A 47 -1.05 1.95 -7.05
C TRP A 47 -0.06 1.20 -6.17
N CYS A 48 1.08 0.76 -6.72
CA CYS A 48 2.12 0.12 -5.91
C CYS A 48 2.62 1.04 -4.79
N MET A 49 2.75 2.35 -5.05
CA MET A 49 3.22 3.31 -4.05
C MET A 49 2.10 3.69 -3.08
N THR A 50 0.91 4.01 -3.59
CA THR A 50 -0.26 4.35 -2.76
C THR A 50 -0.68 3.21 -1.84
N ALA A 51 -0.79 1.98 -2.35
CA ALA A 51 -1.13 0.81 -1.54
C ALA A 51 -0.04 0.51 -0.50
N SER A 52 1.24 0.70 -0.84
CA SER A 52 2.33 0.55 0.11
C SER A 52 2.22 1.55 1.25
N ALA A 53 1.99 2.83 0.96
CA ALA A 53 1.83 3.89 1.96
C ALA A 53 0.59 3.68 2.84
N LEU A 54 -0.52 3.19 2.29
CA LEU A 54 -1.73 2.86 3.05
C LEU A 54 -1.49 1.71 4.04
N VAL A 55 -0.81 0.65 3.59
CA VAL A 55 -0.65 -0.59 4.37
C VAL A 55 0.45 -0.48 5.42
N GLU A 56 1.46 0.37 5.21
CA GLU A 56 2.60 0.56 6.09
C GLU A 56 2.21 0.73 7.56
N GLN A 57 1.36 1.72 7.85
CA GLN A 57 0.97 2.03 9.23
C GLN A 57 0.18 0.91 9.88
N VAL A 58 -0.72 0.26 9.13
CA VAL A 58 -1.53 -0.86 9.62
C VAL A 58 -0.64 -2.02 10.02
N VAL A 59 0.26 -2.46 9.14
CA VAL A 59 1.17 -3.56 9.44
C VAL A 59 2.14 -3.19 10.57
N GLY A 60 2.64 -1.96 10.58
CA GLY A 60 3.52 -1.46 11.64
C GLY A 60 2.86 -1.45 13.03
N ALA A 61 1.61 -1.01 13.12
CA ALA A 61 0.84 -1.02 14.36
C ALA A 61 0.57 -2.44 14.85
N LEU A 62 0.09 -3.34 13.96
CA LEU A 62 -0.13 -4.75 14.30
C LEU A 62 1.16 -5.46 14.72
N ALA A 63 2.28 -5.16 14.07
CA ALA A 63 3.58 -5.73 14.41
C ALA A 63 4.12 -5.29 15.76
N GLN A 64 3.74 -4.10 16.20
CA GLN A 64 4.12 -3.53 17.49
C GLN A 64 3.03 -3.70 18.55
N GLU A 65 1.93 -4.38 18.22
CA GLU A 65 0.77 -4.58 19.09
C GLU A 65 0.23 -3.25 19.64
N ARG A 66 0.29 -2.20 18.81
CA ARG A 66 -0.23 -0.87 19.12
C ARG A 66 -1.64 -0.70 18.55
N PRO A 67 -2.53 0.00 19.27
CA PRO A 67 -3.80 0.41 18.70
C PRO A 67 -3.58 1.33 17.50
N ILE A 68 -4.46 1.23 16.52
CA ILE A 68 -4.53 2.11 15.34
C ILE A 68 -6.01 2.40 15.06
N PRO A 69 -6.36 3.60 14.57
CA PRO A 69 -7.72 3.87 14.13
C PRO A 69 -8.09 2.99 12.93
N ALA A 70 -9.40 2.80 12.71
CA ALA A 70 -9.88 2.17 11.48
C ALA A 70 -9.40 2.97 10.26
N PRO A 71 -8.74 2.33 9.27
CA PRO A 71 -8.21 2.99 8.08
C PRO A 71 -9.33 3.30 7.05
N THR A 72 -10.31 4.11 7.45
CA THR A 72 -11.43 4.55 6.60
C THR A 72 -11.05 5.81 5.82
N LEU A 73 -11.65 6.02 4.65
CA LEU A 73 -11.29 7.13 3.74
C LEU A 73 -11.39 8.53 4.38
N ASP A 74 -12.33 8.73 5.31
CA ASP A 74 -12.52 9.99 6.07
C ASP A 74 -11.44 10.25 7.14
N ARG A 75 -10.59 9.26 7.41
CA ARG A 75 -9.48 9.32 8.37
C ARG A 75 -8.12 9.31 7.71
N LEU A 76 -8.05 9.24 6.37
CA LEU A 76 -6.76 9.26 5.67
C LEU A 76 -6.36 10.69 5.32
N ALA A 77 -5.12 11.05 5.63
CA ALA A 77 -4.47 12.26 5.15
C ALA A 77 -3.28 11.88 4.26
N LEU A 78 -3.29 12.33 3.01
CA LEU A 78 -2.28 12.00 2.01
C LEU A 78 -1.29 13.16 1.86
N THR A 79 -0.01 12.83 1.93
CA THR A 79 1.07 13.72 1.49
C THR A 79 1.50 13.33 0.08
N LEU A 80 1.50 14.29 -0.83
CA LEU A 80 1.87 14.07 -2.24
C LEU A 80 3.27 14.60 -2.54
N ARG A 81 3.99 13.88 -3.41
CA ARG A 81 5.17 14.38 -4.10
C ARG A 81 4.74 15.30 -5.25
N ALA A 82 5.68 16.12 -5.73
CA ALA A 82 5.47 17.00 -6.87
C ALA A 82 5.07 16.27 -8.18
N ASP A 83 5.38 14.97 -8.30
CA ASP A 83 4.99 14.13 -9.46
C ASP A 83 3.64 13.42 -9.28
N GLY A 84 2.82 13.84 -8.30
CA GLY A 84 1.49 13.28 -8.05
C GLY A 84 1.48 11.94 -7.32
N THR A 85 2.65 11.42 -6.95
CA THR A 85 2.78 10.20 -6.16
C THR A 85 2.35 10.44 -4.72
N VAL A 86 1.64 9.48 -4.12
CA VAL A 86 1.42 9.47 -2.67
C VAL A 86 2.72 9.08 -1.96
N GLU A 87 3.31 10.01 -1.21
CA GLU A 87 4.52 9.77 -0.41
C GLU A 87 4.19 9.10 0.92
N ARG A 88 3.14 9.58 1.58
CA ARG A 88 2.72 9.10 2.89
C ARG A 88 1.21 9.16 3.01
N ILE A 89 0.65 8.20 3.75
CA ILE A 89 -0.72 8.25 4.25
C ILE A 89 -0.65 8.20 5.76
N GLU A 90 -1.32 9.15 6.42
CA GLU A 90 -1.54 9.19 7.87
C GLU A 90 -2.99 8.79 8.17
N ILE A 91 -3.19 7.99 9.22
CA ILE A 91 -4.50 7.53 9.67
C ILE A 91 -4.80 8.30 10.97
N ASP A 92 -5.68 9.30 10.87
CA ASP A 92 -6.00 10.19 11.98
C ASP A 92 -7.00 9.56 12.95
N ASP A 93 -6.80 9.81 14.25
CA ASP A 93 -7.73 9.42 15.32
C ASP A 93 -9.08 10.14 15.21
N ALA A 94 -9.05 11.40 14.76
CA ALA A 94 -10.21 12.19 14.42
C ALA A 94 -10.37 12.15 12.91
N GLY A 95 -11.41 11.45 12.41
CA GLY A 95 -11.87 11.69 11.04
C GLY A 95 -12.04 13.19 10.85
N THR A 96 -11.81 13.71 9.64
CA THR A 96 -11.93 15.14 9.34
C THR A 96 -13.38 15.60 9.54
N GLY A 97 -13.77 15.79 10.81
CA GLY A 97 -15.00 16.36 11.28
C GLY A 97 -14.78 17.85 11.48
N GLU A 98 -15.77 18.62 11.03
CA GLU A 98 -15.79 20.08 11.11
C GLU A 98 -15.35 20.63 12.48
N PRO A 99 -14.71 21.82 12.54
CA PRO A 99 -14.37 22.48 13.79
C PRO A 99 -15.65 23.06 14.42
N GLY A 100 -16.43 22.24 15.12
CA GLY A 100 -17.70 22.71 15.65
C GLY A 100 -18.61 21.70 16.34
N GLY A 101 -18.07 20.72 17.07
CA GLY A 101 -18.88 19.85 17.91
C GLY A 101 -18.08 19.39 19.11
N ALA A 102 -18.53 19.74 20.33
CA ALA A 102 -17.93 19.22 21.55
C ALA A 102 -17.92 17.68 21.50
N PRO A 103 -16.82 17.02 21.93
CA PRO A 103 -16.78 15.56 21.94
C PRO A 103 -17.81 15.06 22.96
N ASP A 104 -18.80 14.32 22.45
CA ASP A 104 -19.58 13.43 23.29
C ASP A 104 -18.61 12.39 23.82
N VAL A 105 -18.45 12.34 25.13
CA VAL A 105 -17.44 11.54 25.81
C VAL A 105 -17.91 10.09 25.73
N ALA A 106 -17.64 9.44 24.60
CA ALA A 106 -17.85 8.01 24.45
C ALA A 106 -16.98 7.31 25.52
N GLU A 107 -17.66 6.58 26.40
CA GLU A 107 -17.03 5.85 27.50
C GLU A 107 -15.87 4.97 27.00
N PRO A 108 -14.77 4.87 27.77
CA PRO A 108 -13.66 4.02 27.39
C PRO A 108 -14.16 2.58 27.30
N THR A 109 -14.09 2.00 26.10
CA THR A 109 -14.47 0.62 25.85
C THR A 109 -13.42 -0.31 26.48
N MET A 110 -13.47 -0.46 27.80
CA MET A 110 -12.69 -1.45 28.52
C MET A 110 -13.13 -2.84 28.08
N GLY A 111 -12.22 -3.59 27.45
CA GLY A 111 -12.38 -5.04 27.25
C GLY A 111 -12.61 -5.52 25.83
N ARG A 112 -12.31 -4.74 24.79
CA ARG A 112 -12.25 -5.30 23.42
C ARG A 112 -11.04 -6.23 23.34
N ASP A 113 -11.24 -7.50 23.03
CA ASP A 113 -10.13 -8.42 22.83
C ASP A 113 -9.29 -7.97 21.61
N ALA A 114 -7.98 -8.18 21.67
CA ALA A 114 -7.06 -7.72 20.62
C ALA A 114 -7.36 -8.37 19.25
N GLY A 115 -7.96 -9.56 19.22
CA GLY A 115 -8.37 -10.26 17.99
C GLY A 115 -9.57 -9.62 17.32
N THR A 116 -10.58 -9.18 18.08
CA THR A 116 -11.73 -8.44 17.58
C THR A 116 -11.29 -7.10 17.00
N ALA A 117 -10.38 -6.39 17.67
CA ALA A 117 -9.83 -5.14 17.15
C ALA A 117 -9.10 -5.34 15.81
N GLU A 118 -8.30 -6.40 15.66
CA GLU A 118 -7.63 -6.68 14.38
C GLU A 118 -8.61 -7.03 13.26
N ILE A 119 -9.67 -7.78 13.55
CA ILE A 119 -10.73 -8.10 12.58
C ILE A 119 -11.42 -6.82 12.10
N ASP A 120 -11.72 -5.89 13.02
CA ASP A 120 -12.34 -4.61 12.68
C ASP A 120 -11.42 -3.75 11.78
N ILE A 121 -10.11 -3.71 12.08
CA ILE A 121 -9.12 -3.02 11.25
C ILE A 121 -9.03 -3.65 9.87
N ALA A 122 -9.01 -4.99 9.79
CA ALA A 122 -8.97 -5.70 8.51
C ALA A 122 -10.25 -5.44 7.68
N ALA A 123 -11.42 -5.40 8.32
CA ALA A 123 -12.69 -5.09 7.67
C ALA A 123 -12.72 -3.65 7.12
N ALA A 124 -12.30 -2.67 7.92
CA ALA A 124 -12.21 -1.26 7.48
C ALA A 124 -11.19 -1.09 6.34
N LEU A 125 -10.02 -1.74 6.44
CA LEU A 125 -9.01 -1.72 5.38
C LEU A 125 -9.55 -2.35 4.10
N ARG A 126 -10.29 -3.47 4.20
CA ARG A 126 -10.94 -4.13 3.06
C ARG A 126 -11.92 -3.20 2.37
N GLU A 127 -12.76 -2.50 3.11
CA GLU A 127 -13.76 -1.57 2.56
C GLU A 127 -13.10 -0.39 1.82
N THR A 128 -12.09 0.23 2.45
CA THR A 128 -11.29 1.29 1.84
C THR A 128 -10.61 0.80 0.56
N LEU A 129 -9.90 -0.33 0.62
CA LEU A 129 -9.21 -0.89 -0.54
C LEU A 129 -10.17 -1.26 -1.67
N THR A 130 -11.33 -1.85 -1.36
CA THR A 130 -12.36 -2.18 -2.36
C THR A 130 -12.81 -0.91 -3.07
N THR A 131 -13.17 0.12 -2.32
CA THR A 131 -13.65 1.39 -2.88
C THR A 131 -12.62 2.04 -3.79
N VAL A 132 -11.34 2.07 -3.37
CA VAL A 132 -10.26 2.68 -4.17
C VAL A 132 -9.92 1.82 -5.39
N ILE A 133 -9.88 0.50 -5.25
CA ILE A 133 -9.59 -0.43 -6.35
C ILE A 133 -10.68 -0.35 -7.42
N ASP A 134 -11.95 -0.27 -7.04
CA ASP A 134 -13.07 -0.15 -7.98
C ASP A 134 -12.95 1.13 -8.83
N ARG A 135 -12.66 2.27 -8.19
CA ARG A 135 -12.47 3.56 -8.87
C ARG A 135 -11.22 3.56 -9.75
N LEU A 136 -10.12 3.02 -9.24
CA LEU A 136 -8.88 2.92 -10.00
C LEU A 136 -9.04 2.00 -11.22
N ALA A 137 -9.73 0.87 -11.08
CA ALA A 137 -10.02 -0.05 -12.18
C ALA A 137 -10.89 0.64 -13.25
N ALA A 138 -11.92 1.39 -12.84
CA ALA A 138 -12.76 2.17 -13.74
C ALA A 138 -11.98 3.21 -14.55
N VAL A 139 -11.08 3.96 -13.89
CA VAL A 139 -10.27 5.01 -14.52
C VAL A 139 -9.19 4.44 -15.46
N SER A 140 -8.52 3.37 -15.03
CA SER A 140 -7.29 2.90 -15.69
C SER A 140 -7.48 1.69 -16.61
N GLY A 141 -8.60 0.99 -16.49
CA GLY A 141 -8.83 -0.32 -17.13
C GLY A 141 -7.93 -1.44 -16.58
N VAL A 142 -7.17 -1.21 -15.51
CA VAL A 142 -6.41 -2.27 -14.85
C VAL A 142 -7.39 -3.22 -14.16
N ARG A 143 -7.18 -4.52 -14.34
CA ARG A 143 -8.01 -5.55 -13.70
C ARG A 143 -7.89 -5.46 -12.18
N GLU A 144 -9.02 -5.44 -11.48
CA GLU A 144 -9.08 -5.46 -10.00
C GLU A 144 -8.22 -6.56 -9.39
N ALA A 145 -8.26 -7.78 -9.95
CA ALA A 145 -7.44 -8.90 -9.48
C ALA A 145 -5.93 -8.60 -9.50
N ALA A 146 -5.45 -7.79 -10.45
CA ALA A 146 -4.05 -7.35 -10.49
C ALA A 146 -3.76 -6.30 -9.41
N LEU A 147 -4.72 -5.40 -9.12
CA LEU A 147 -4.63 -4.39 -8.06
C LEU A 147 -4.64 -5.04 -6.67
N TRP A 148 -5.48 -6.06 -6.45
CA TRP A 148 -5.49 -6.86 -5.22
C TRP A 148 -4.21 -7.67 -5.02
N ALA A 149 -3.62 -8.22 -6.09
CA ALA A 149 -2.33 -8.89 -5.99
C ALA A 149 -1.22 -7.93 -5.52
N VAL A 150 -1.30 -6.63 -5.87
CA VAL A 150 -0.36 -5.61 -5.35
C VAL A 150 -0.56 -5.45 -3.84
N VAL A 151 -1.81 -5.38 -3.36
CA VAL A 151 -2.12 -5.33 -1.92
C VAL A 151 -1.49 -6.51 -1.17
N THR A 152 -1.65 -7.74 -1.67
CA THR A 152 -1.02 -8.93 -1.08
C THR A 152 0.50 -8.76 -0.95
N ASP A 153 1.16 -8.29 -2.00
CA ASP A 153 2.62 -8.13 -2.01
C ASP A 153 3.10 -7.02 -1.07
N VAL A 154 2.36 -5.90 -0.95
CA VAL A 154 2.74 -4.81 -0.03
C VAL A 154 2.53 -5.21 1.43
N VAL A 155 1.42 -5.90 1.76
CA VAL A 155 1.17 -6.46 3.10
C VAL A 155 2.29 -7.43 3.47
N ALA A 156 2.64 -8.34 2.56
CA ALA A 156 3.72 -9.30 2.77
C ALA A 156 5.08 -8.61 2.95
N SER A 157 5.36 -7.55 2.18
CA SER A 157 6.65 -6.85 2.21
C SER A 157 6.83 -6.13 3.55
N TRP A 158 5.83 -5.35 3.97
CA TRP A 158 5.88 -4.69 5.27
C TRP A 158 5.95 -5.67 6.44
N ALA A 159 5.29 -6.83 6.34
CA ALA A 159 5.38 -7.85 7.38
C ALA A 159 6.78 -8.49 7.48
N VAL A 160 7.48 -8.65 6.35
CA VAL A 160 8.88 -9.09 6.31
C VAL A 160 9.80 -8.01 6.87
N ASP A 161 9.60 -6.75 6.47
CA ASP A 161 10.42 -5.62 6.94
C ASP A 161 10.25 -5.39 8.45
N ALA A 162 9.06 -5.65 9.00
CA ALA A 162 8.80 -5.64 10.44
C ALA A 162 9.33 -6.89 11.18
N GLY A 163 9.93 -7.86 10.48
CA GLY A 163 10.43 -9.10 11.06
C GLY A 163 9.32 -10.07 11.53
N ARG A 164 8.06 -9.84 11.13
CA ARG A 164 6.89 -10.66 11.53
C ARG A 164 6.07 -11.11 10.31
N PRO A 165 6.59 -11.97 9.40
CA PRO A 165 5.87 -12.42 8.20
C PRO A 165 4.47 -13.02 8.47
N ILE A 166 4.28 -13.61 9.65
CA ILE A 166 2.99 -14.19 10.08
C ILE A 166 1.86 -13.15 10.14
N ILE A 167 2.17 -11.90 10.46
CA ILE A 167 1.18 -10.82 10.49
C ILE A 167 0.65 -10.54 9.08
N GLY A 168 1.52 -10.59 8.08
CA GLY A 168 1.09 -10.43 6.69
C GLY A 168 0.09 -11.50 6.25
N ARG A 169 0.28 -12.75 6.68
CA ARG A 169 -0.69 -13.83 6.43
C ARG A 169 -2.00 -13.61 7.14
N ARG A 170 -1.94 -13.36 8.46
CA ARG A 170 -3.12 -13.15 9.29
C ARG A 170 -3.96 -11.96 8.82
N LEU A 171 -3.32 -10.84 8.47
CA LEU A 171 -4.00 -9.67 7.92
C LEU A 171 -4.62 -9.98 6.55
N ALA A 172 -3.90 -10.66 5.66
CA ALA A 172 -4.45 -11.04 4.35
C ALA A 172 -5.67 -11.98 4.49
N ASP A 173 -5.59 -12.95 5.39
CA ASP A 173 -6.71 -13.87 5.69
C ASP A 173 -7.92 -13.12 6.26
N ALA A 174 -7.68 -12.13 7.14
CA ALA A 174 -8.73 -11.30 7.73
C ALA A 174 -9.38 -10.33 6.72
N ILE A 175 -8.62 -9.79 5.76
CA ILE A 175 -9.15 -9.03 4.62
C ILE A 175 -9.99 -9.95 3.70
N GLY A 176 -9.57 -11.23 3.56
CA GLY A 176 -10.36 -12.30 2.96
C GLY A 176 -9.99 -12.65 1.51
N ALA A 177 -10.80 -13.54 0.91
CA ALA A 177 -10.48 -14.31 -0.31
C ALA A 177 -10.23 -13.49 -1.59
N VAL A 178 -10.37 -12.17 -1.55
CA VAL A 178 -10.05 -11.30 -2.69
C VAL A 178 -8.53 -11.15 -2.85
N LEU A 179 -7.76 -11.35 -1.77
CA LEU A 179 -6.29 -11.38 -1.82
C LEU A 179 -5.79 -12.78 -2.17
N PRO A 180 -4.85 -12.91 -3.13
CA PRO A 180 -4.00 -14.08 -3.20
C PRO A 180 -3.27 -14.31 -1.87
N GLU A 181 -2.99 -15.57 -1.54
CA GLU A 181 -2.22 -15.93 -0.34
C GLU A 181 -0.79 -15.30 -0.39
N PRO A 182 -0.34 -14.62 0.69
CA PRO A 182 1.04 -14.18 0.82
C PRO A 182 2.04 -15.34 0.80
N ARG A 183 3.02 -15.25 -0.11
CA ARG A 183 4.05 -16.28 -0.28
C ARG A 183 5.42 -15.72 0.07
N PHE A 184 6.22 -16.52 0.75
CA PHE A 184 7.57 -16.18 1.16
C PHE A 184 8.57 -17.20 0.63
N VAL A 185 9.83 -16.81 0.53
CA VAL A 185 10.96 -17.68 0.17
C VAL A 185 12.17 -17.31 1.02
N GLU A 186 12.85 -18.32 1.54
CA GLU A 186 14.12 -18.16 2.25
C GLU A 186 15.28 -18.23 1.27
N VAL A 187 16.15 -17.22 1.28
CA VAL A 187 17.35 -17.18 0.43
C VAL A 187 18.51 -16.65 1.26
N ALA A 188 19.57 -17.47 1.37
CA ALA A 188 20.78 -17.15 2.14
C ALA A 188 20.49 -16.65 3.59
N GLY A 189 19.52 -17.28 4.26
CA GLY A 189 19.14 -16.97 5.65
C GLY A 189 18.27 -15.73 5.81
N ARG A 190 17.76 -15.15 4.71
CA ARG A 190 16.83 -14.01 4.73
C ARG A 190 15.50 -14.39 4.08
N THR A 191 14.40 -13.95 4.69
CA THR A 191 13.05 -14.08 4.15
C THR A 191 12.79 -13.01 3.09
N PHE A 192 12.24 -13.41 1.95
CA PHE A 192 11.78 -12.52 0.88
C PHE A 192 10.33 -12.82 0.49
N VAL A 193 9.62 -11.80 0.04
CA VAL A 193 8.29 -11.98 -0.57
C VAL A 193 8.42 -12.61 -1.95
N ARG A 194 7.69 -13.70 -2.19
CA ARG A 194 7.51 -14.29 -3.52
C ARG A 194 6.29 -13.65 -4.20
N ARG A 195 6.57 -12.52 -4.84
CA ARG A 195 5.56 -11.64 -5.46
C ARG A 195 4.51 -12.36 -6.30
N ALA A 196 3.24 -12.03 -6.07
CA ALA A 196 2.09 -12.38 -6.90
C ALA A 196 1.79 -11.30 -7.96
N SER A 197 2.17 -10.05 -7.69
CA SER A 197 1.93 -8.91 -8.58
C SER A 197 3.17 -8.47 -9.36
N CYS A 198 2.97 -7.70 -10.42
CA CYS A 198 4.03 -7.04 -11.16
C CYS A 198 3.76 -5.53 -11.19
N CYS A 199 4.72 -4.72 -10.73
CA CYS A 199 4.62 -3.25 -10.76
C CYS A 199 4.78 -2.66 -12.17
N LEU A 200 5.12 -3.47 -13.17
CA LEU A 200 5.37 -3.07 -14.56
C LEU A 200 6.47 -2.01 -14.75
N VAL A 201 7.29 -1.75 -13.74
CA VAL A 201 8.37 -0.75 -13.81
C VAL A 201 9.32 -0.95 -14.99
N TYR A 202 9.53 -2.20 -15.41
CA TYR A 202 10.40 -2.54 -16.55
C TYR A 202 9.82 -2.14 -17.91
N GLU A 203 8.54 -1.77 -17.98
CA GLU A 203 7.89 -1.28 -19.20
C GLU A 203 8.08 0.23 -19.38
N ALA A 204 8.52 0.95 -18.32
CA ALA A 204 8.89 2.35 -18.43
C ALA A 204 10.29 2.52 -19.08
N PRO A 205 10.52 3.57 -19.89
CA PRO A 205 11.79 3.74 -20.59
C PRO A 205 13.02 3.78 -19.68
N GLY A 206 14.05 3.02 -20.05
CA GLY A 206 15.33 2.97 -19.35
C GLY A 206 15.28 2.27 -17.98
N ARG A 207 14.24 1.48 -17.71
CA ARG A 207 14.07 0.73 -16.46
C ARG A 207 14.25 -0.76 -16.69
N GLU A 208 14.74 -1.45 -15.66
CA GLU A 208 14.89 -2.91 -15.67
C GLU A 208 13.91 -3.57 -14.71
N LYS A 209 13.77 -4.89 -14.82
CA LYS A 209 13.01 -5.70 -13.85
C LYS A 209 13.66 -5.55 -12.46
N CYS A 210 12.87 -5.43 -11.40
CA CYS A 210 13.42 -5.46 -10.04
C CYS A 210 13.96 -6.87 -9.69
N VAL A 211 14.75 -6.98 -8.61
CA VAL A 211 15.30 -8.24 -8.11
C VAL A 211 14.20 -9.28 -7.83
N SER A 212 13.09 -8.86 -7.24
CA SER A 212 11.95 -9.73 -6.88
C SER A 212 10.91 -9.92 -7.99
N CYS A 213 11.17 -9.46 -9.21
CA CYS A 213 10.16 -9.39 -10.27
C CYS A 213 9.60 -10.80 -10.63
N PRO A 214 8.26 -10.98 -10.69
CA PRO A 214 7.67 -12.26 -11.11
C PRO A 214 7.92 -12.60 -12.58
N LYS A 215 8.31 -11.62 -13.40
CA LYS A 215 8.62 -11.77 -14.84
C LYS A 215 10.08 -12.15 -15.12
N ARG A 216 10.90 -12.31 -14.08
CA ARG A 216 12.23 -12.94 -14.19
C ARG A 216 12.07 -14.46 -14.13
N ARG A 217 13.00 -15.18 -14.76
CA ARG A 217 13.02 -16.64 -14.63
C ARG A 217 13.28 -17.03 -13.17
N PRO A 218 12.72 -18.14 -12.66
CA PRO A 218 12.86 -18.52 -11.26
C PRO A 218 14.33 -18.62 -10.80
N GLU A 219 15.20 -19.22 -11.62
CA GLU A 219 16.63 -19.39 -11.33
C GLU A 219 17.39 -18.06 -11.28
N GLU A 220 17.11 -17.16 -12.22
CA GLU A 220 17.69 -15.82 -12.28
C GLU A 220 17.27 -15.00 -11.05
N ARG A 221 15.99 -15.04 -10.69
CA ARG A 221 15.48 -14.37 -9.49
C ARG A 221 16.13 -14.92 -8.22
N ALA A 222 16.28 -16.23 -8.10
CA ALA A 222 16.93 -16.84 -6.94
C ALA A 222 18.40 -16.39 -6.80
N ALA A 223 19.15 -16.34 -7.91
CA ALA A 223 20.52 -15.86 -7.91
C ALA A 223 20.63 -14.38 -7.50
N LEU A 224 19.76 -13.52 -8.03
CA LEU A 224 19.75 -12.09 -7.69
C LEU A 224 19.33 -11.85 -6.24
N LEU A 225 18.35 -12.60 -5.71
CA LEU A 225 17.97 -12.52 -4.29
C LEU A 225 19.11 -12.99 -3.39
N ALA A 226 19.81 -14.06 -3.76
CA ALA A 226 20.97 -14.52 -2.99
C ALA A 226 22.10 -13.49 -3.00
N ASP A 227 22.30 -12.79 -4.12
CA ASP A 227 23.28 -11.73 -4.20
C ASP A 227 22.90 -10.50 -3.39
N TYR A 228 21.64 -10.08 -3.47
CA TYR A 228 21.09 -9.01 -2.65
C TYR A 228 21.20 -9.33 -1.15
N ALA A 229 20.90 -10.57 -0.75
CA ALA A 229 21.00 -11.04 0.62
C ALA A 229 22.44 -10.94 1.18
N ARG A 230 23.46 -11.19 0.35
CA ARG A 230 24.87 -11.13 0.75
C ARG A 230 25.43 -9.71 0.85
N ARG A 231 24.83 -8.75 0.14
CA ARG A 231 25.28 -7.34 0.13
C ARG A 231 24.76 -6.54 1.31
N GLY A 232 23.72 -7.04 1.99
CA GLY A 232 23.08 -6.41 3.16
C GLY A 232 23.27 -7.26 4.39
#